data_AF-A0A2P4P323-F1
#
_entry.id   AF-A0A2P4P323-F1
#
_cell.length_a   1.000
_cell.length_b   1.000
_cell.length_c   1.000
_cell.angle_alpha   90.00
_cell.angle_beta   90.00
_cell.angle_gamma   90.00
#
_symmetry.space_group_name_H-M   'P 1'
#
loop_
_entity.id
_entity.type
_entity.pdbx_description
1 polymer ?
#
loop_
_entity_poly.entity_id
_entity_poly.type
_entity_poly.pdbx_seq_one_letter_code
_entity_poly.pdbx_strand_id
1 'polypeptide(L)'
;MSNIAPTGTLINLWCIVRENRSIFKITIGSGNDLDDLRKVIKERKPRFNDFAPDELVLWRVNVASNILRNKETAIEPYLNEKLEDPADTVGNTFQNVIGNNIRVVVGVPVIELGRKRKAIEERKNTTAFISFNLLSKCLTIYLISCKNFEKAMDSQRCPARNRLVF
;
A
#
# COMPACT_ATOMS: atom_id res chain seq x y z
N MET A 1 -9.58 10.74 28.04
CA MET A 1 -10.19 9.47 27.57
C MET A 1 -11.66 9.74 27.38
N SER A 2 -12.16 9.66 26.15
CA SER A 2 -13.58 9.78 25.85
C SER A 2 -14.28 8.48 26.26
N ASN A 3 -14.90 8.45 27.44
CA ASN A 3 -15.77 7.33 27.83
C ASN A 3 -17.04 7.39 26.98
N ILE A 4 -17.04 6.70 25.83
CA ILE A 4 -18.25 6.55 25.02
C ILE A 4 -19.13 5.55 25.76
N ALA A 5 -20.11 6.09 26.48
CA ALA A 5 -21.12 5.26 27.11
C ALA A 5 -21.98 4.61 26.01
N PRO A 6 -22.21 3.28 26.05
CA PRO A 6 -23.12 2.66 25.12
C PRO A 6 -24.55 3.16 25.38
N THR A 7 -25.16 3.79 24.38
CA THR A 7 -26.56 4.21 24.41
C THR A 7 -27.43 3.16 23.74
N GLY A 8 -28.49 2.69 24.41
CA GLY A 8 -29.41 1.69 23.87
C GLY A 8 -28.89 0.25 23.95
N THR A 9 -29.34 -0.62 23.03
CA THR A 9 -29.01 -2.05 23.04
C THR A 9 -27.59 -2.28 22.54
N LEU A 10 -26.81 -3.09 23.26
CA LEU A 10 -25.46 -3.43 22.84
C LEU A 10 -25.47 -4.34 21.60
N ILE A 11 -24.79 -3.89 20.55
CA ILE A 11 -24.59 -4.62 19.31
C ILE A 11 -23.12 -5.02 19.20
N ASN A 12 -22.90 -6.25 18.76
CA ASN A 12 -21.58 -6.77 18.45
C ASN A 12 -21.30 -6.68 16.96
N LEU A 13 -20.34 -5.85 16.55
CA LEU A 13 -19.96 -5.71 15.16
C LEU A 13 -18.61 -6.37 14.91
N TRP A 14 -18.54 -7.14 13.83
CA TRP A 14 -17.29 -7.64 13.30
C TRP A 14 -16.74 -6.69 12.24
N CYS A 15 -15.52 -6.22 12.46
CA CYS A 15 -14.83 -5.26 11.62
C CYS A 15 -13.61 -5.92 10.97
N ILE A 16 -13.24 -5.47 9.77
CA ILE A 16 -12.00 -5.85 9.10
C ILE A 16 -11.23 -4.62 8.65
N VAL A 17 -9.92 -4.62 8.83
CA VAL A 17 -9.05 -3.58 8.29
C VAL A 17 -8.72 -3.89 6.83
N ARG A 18 -8.99 -2.96 5.91
CA ARG A 18 -8.83 -3.15 4.46
C ARG A 18 -7.43 -3.59 4.05
N GLU A 19 -6.40 -3.01 4.68
CA GLU A 19 -5.00 -3.20 4.27
C GLU A 19 -4.41 -4.55 4.69
N ASN A 20 -4.59 -4.94 5.96
CA ASN A 20 -3.96 -6.14 6.51
C ASN A 20 -4.94 -7.30 6.71
N ARG A 21 -6.22 -7.11 6.38
CA ARG A 21 -7.31 -8.08 6.57
C ARG A 21 -7.46 -8.58 8.00
N SER A 22 -7.02 -7.77 8.98
CA SER A 22 -7.16 -8.09 10.40
C SER A 22 -8.62 -7.91 10.80
N ILE A 23 -9.24 -9.01 11.22
CA ILE A 23 -10.60 -9.03 11.74
C ILE A 23 -10.56 -8.79 13.26
N PHE A 24 -11.48 -7.98 13.75
CA PHE A 24 -11.66 -7.73 15.17
C PHE A 24 -13.13 -7.49 15.48
N LYS A 25 -13.49 -7.70 16.75
CA LYS A 25 -14.83 -7.46 17.26
C LYS A 25 -14.86 -6.18 18.09
N ILE A 26 -15.91 -5.40 17.93
CA ILE A 26 -16.26 -4.27 18.77
C ILE A 26 -17.67 -4.45 19.32
N THR A 27 -17.94 -3.78 20.44
CA THR A 27 -19.25 -3.74 21.07
C THR A 27 -19.62 -2.27 21.24
N ILE A 28 -20.79 -1.88 20.75
CA ILE A 28 -21.26 -0.49 20.75
C ILE A 28 -22.79 -0.46 20.94
N GLY A 29 -23.31 0.61 21.53
CA GLY A 29 -24.75 0.79 21.69
C GLY A 29 -25.44 1.13 20.37
N SER A 30 -26.65 0.61 20.16
CA SER A 30 -27.46 0.87 18.96
C SER A 30 -27.88 2.33 18.80
N GLY A 31 -27.99 3.06 19.91
CA GLY A 31 -28.32 4.48 19.92
C GLY A 31 -27.10 5.40 19.75
N ASN A 32 -25.89 4.85 19.72
CA ASN A 32 -24.70 5.64 19.40
C ASN A 32 -24.67 5.97 17.91
N ASP A 33 -23.98 7.04 17.59
CA ASP A 33 -23.80 7.51 16.22
C ASP A 33 -22.56 6.89 15.55
N LEU A 34 -22.34 7.21 14.27
CA LEU A 34 -21.20 6.71 13.51
C LEU A 34 -19.88 7.39 13.91
N ASP A 35 -19.91 8.57 14.53
CA ASP A 35 -18.71 9.21 15.07
C ASP A 35 -18.17 8.47 16.29
N ASP A 36 -19.07 8.07 17.19
CA ASP A 36 -18.77 7.19 18.32
C ASP A 36 -18.24 5.83 17.85
N LEU A 37 -18.78 5.28 16.77
CA LEU A 37 -18.25 4.08 16.14
C LEU A 37 -16.80 4.24 15.69
N ARG A 38 -16.46 5.36 15.04
CA ARG A 38 -15.07 5.67 14.61
C ARG A 38 -14.12 5.75 15.80
N LYS A 39 -14.53 6.41 16.89
CA LYS A 39 -13.74 6.50 18.11
C LYS A 39 -13.51 5.13 18.77
N VAL A 40 -14.55 4.30 18.91
CA VAL A 40 -14.43 2.94 19.47
C VAL A 40 -13.47 2.06 18.65
N ILE A 41 -13.52 2.16 17.32
CA ILE A 41 -12.59 1.45 16.43
C ILE A 41 -11.15 1.90 16.68
N LYS A 42 -10.92 3.21 16.82
CA LYS A 42 -9.60 3.79 17.10
C LYS A 42 -9.03 3.30 18.42
N GLU A 43 -9.81 3.34 19.50
CA GLU A 43 -9.41 2.82 20.81
C GLU A 43 -9.05 1.34 20.76
N ARG A 44 -9.81 0.55 19.99
CA ARG A 44 -9.56 -0.89 19.86
C ARG A 44 -8.31 -1.23 19.04
N LYS A 45 -7.94 -0.37 18.09
CA LYS A 45 -6.82 -0.59 17.17
C LYS A 45 -5.90 0.64 17.16
N PRO A 46 -4.81 0.62 17.95
CA PRO A 46 -3.85 1.73 18.06
C PRO A 46 -3.20 2.14 16.73
N ARG A 47 -3.26 1.29 15.70
CA ARG A 47 -2.78 1.60 14.35
C ARG A 47 -3.50 2.79 13.72
N PHE A 48 -4.69 3.14 14.21
CA PHE A 48 -5.44 4.31 13.77
C PHE A 48 -5.19 5.55 14.64
N ASN A 49 -4.25 5.49 15.62
CA ASN A 49 -3.97 6.62 16.50
C ASN A 49 -3.47 7.86 15.76
N ASP A 50 -2.72 7.63 14.68
CA ASP A 50 -2.14 8.66 13.82
C ASP A 50 -3.16 9.40 12.94
N PHE A 51 -4.39 8.87 12.83
CA PHE A 51 -5.46 9.45 12.03
C PHE A 51 -6.54 10.04 12.92
N ALA A 52 -7.15 11.13 12.50
CA ALA A 52 -8.30 11.67 13.20
C ALA A 52 -9.52 10.72 13.01
N PRO A 53 -10.47 10.60 13.97
CA PRO A 53 -11.59 9.67 13.85
C PRO A 53 -12.43 9.89 12.58
N ASP A 54 -12.66 11.15 12.23
CA ASP A 54 -13.35 11.65 11.03
C ASP A 54 -12.62 11.33 9.73
N GLU A 55 -11.30 11.15 9.78
CA GLU A 55 -10.51 10.72 8.62
C GLU A 55 -10.71 9.24 8.27
N LEU A 56 -11.19 8.41 9.22
CA LEU A 56 -11.38 6.99 9.00
C LEU A 56 -12.54 6.73 8.03
N VAL A 57 -12.21 6.03 6.95
CA VAL A 57 -13.21 5.64 5.95
C VAL A 57 -13.84 4.32 6.36
N LEU A 58 -15.12 4.36 6.68
CA LEU A 58 -15.91 3.19 7.04
C LEU A 58 -16.83 2.79 5.89
N TRP A 59 -16.91 1.49 5.64
CA TRP A 59 -17.85 0.92 4.66
C TRP A 59 -18.70 -0.14 5.33
N ARG A 60 -19.99 -0.12 5.00
CA ARG A 60 -20.96 -1.14 5.37
C ARG A 60 -20.83 -2.34 4.45
N VAL A 61 -20.76 -3.53 5.04
CA VAL A 61 -20.69 -4.81 4.34
C VAL A 61 -21.55 -5.86 5.04
N ASN A 62 -21.84 -6.96 4.38
CA ASN A 62 -22.45 -8.13 5.00
C ASN A 62 -21.91 -9.40 4.33
N VAL A 63 -20.71 -9.80 4.74
CA VAL A 63 -19.99 -10.90 4.08
C VAL A 63 -19.36 -11.81 5.12
N ALA A 64 -19.34 -13.10 4.84
CA ALA A 64 -18.68 -14.08 5.70
C ALA A 64 -17.16 -13.79 5.81
N SER A 65 -16.61 -13.99 7.00
CA SER A 65 -15.23 -13.64 7.32
C SER A 65 -14.19 -14.41 6.50
N ASN A 66 -14.48 -15.66 6.13
CA ASN A 66 -13.63 -16.50 5.29
C ASN A 66 -13.37 -15.92 3.90
N ILE A 67 -14.35 -15.23 3.32
CA ILE A 67 -14.22 -14.59 2.00
C ILE A 67 -13.28 -13.38 2.11
N LEU A 68 -13.53 -12.47 3.05
CA LEU A 68 -12.77 -11.22 3.16
C LEU A 68 -11.36 -11.40 3.76
N ARG A 69 -11.12 -12.51 4.46
CA ARG A 69 -9.80 -12.86 5.02
C ARG A 69 -8.80 -13.25 3.94
N ASN A 70 -9.26 -13.74 2.79
CA ASN A 70 -8.37 -14.02 1.67
C ASN A 70 -7.82 -12.70 1.10
N LYS A 71 -6.49 -12.58 1.05
CA LYS A 71 -5.80 -11.39 0.52
C LYS A 71 -5.84 -11.30 -1.01
N GLU A 72 -6.01 -12.43 -1.68
CA GLU A 72 -6.13 -12.50 -3.14
C GLU A 72 -7.49 -12.00 -3.61
N THR A 73 -8.49 -12.02 -2.73
CA THR A 73 -9.83 -11.54 -3.02
C THR A 73 -9.89 -10.01 -2.93
N ALA A 74 -10.29 -9.39 -4.04
CA ALA A 74 -10.61 -7.97 -4.10
C ALA A 74 -11.73 -7.64 -3.10
N ILE A 75 -11.53 -6.60 -2.27
CA ILE A 75 -12.56 -6.14 -1.31
C ILE A 75 -13.60 -5.27 -1.98
N GLU A 76 -13.18 -4.56 -3.02
CA GLU A 76 -13.92 -3.53 -3.72
C GLU A 76 -15.34 -3.98 -4.11
N PRO A 77 -15.57 -5.20 -4.63
CA PRO A 77 -16.92 -5.65 -4.99
C PRO A 77 -17.86 -5.86 -3.79
N TYR A 78 -17.33 -5.96 -2.58
CA TYR A 78 -18.08 -6.21 -1.36
C TYR A 78 -18.37 -4.93 -0.56
N LEU A 79 -17.83 -3.80 -0.98
CA LEU A 79 -18.09 -2.50 -0.37
C LEU A 79 -19.45 -1.98 -0.86
N ASN A 80 -20.48 -2.13 -0.04
CA ASN A 80 -21.83 -1.76 -0.46
C ASN A 80 -22.06 -0.25 -0.35
N GLU A 81 -21.90 0.29 0.85
CA GLU A 81 -22.28 1.66 1.18
C GLU A 81 -21.19 2.29 2.04
N LYS A 82 -20.81 3.52 1.70
CA LYS A 82 -19.85 4.29 2.48
C LYS A 82 -20.59 4.99 3.61
N LEU A 83 -20.06 4.85 4.82
CA LEU A 83 -20.63 5.42 6.03
C LEU A 83 -20.09 6.83 6.24
N GLU A 84 -20.67 7.78 5.51
CA GLU A 84 -20.24 9.18 5.48
C GLU A 84 -20.89 10.02 6.58
N ASP A 85 -22.21 9.94 6.72
CA ASP A 85 -22.97 10.78 7.64
C ASP A 85 -22.67 10.42 9.10
N PRO A 86 -22.02 11.29 9.89
CA PRO A 86 -21.71 11.00 11.29
C PRO A 86 -22.95 10.92 12.17
N ALA A 87 -24.08 11.54 11.78
CA ALA A 87 -25.30 11.60 12.59
C ALA A 87 -26.16 10.33 12.51
N ASP A 88 -25.87 9.46 11.55
CA ASP A 88 -26.54 8.16 11.46
C ASP A 88 -26.26 7.32 12.70
N THR A 89 -27.30 6.65 13.19
CA THR A 89 -27.17 5.77 14.35
C THR A 89 -26.74 4.38 13.94
N VAL A 90 -25.92 3.75 14.78
CA VAL A 90 -25.44 2.38 14.59
C VAL A 90 -26.62 1.40 14.42
N GLY A 91 -27.69 1.58 15.19
CA GLY A 91 -28.89 0.74 15.11
C GLY A 91 -29.64 0.85 13.78
N ASN A 92 -29.69 2.06 13.20
CA ASN A 92 -30.31 2.26 11.88
C ASN A 92 -29.44 1.69 10.76
N THR A 93 -28.12 1.89 10.83
CA THR A 93 -27.16 1.41 9.82
C THR A 93 -27.01 -0.12 9.84
N PHE A 94 -26.92 -0.71 11.04
CA PHE A 94 -26.65 -2.13 11.25
C PHE A 94 -27.87 -2.83 11.83
N GLN A 95 -28.86 -3.04 10.97
CA GLN A 95 -30.04 -3.85 11.29
C GLN A 95 -29.74 -5.35 11.13
N ASN A 96 -30.40 -6.18 11.93
CA ASN A 96 -30.35 -7.65 11.84
C ASN A 96 -28.92 -8.22 11.91
N VAL A 97 -28.11 -7.68 12.84
CA VAL A 97 -26.75 -8.17 13.09
C VAL A 97 -26.82 -9.52 13.80
N ILE A 98 -26.90 -10.58 13.00
CA ILE A 98 -26.88 -11.96 13.45
C ILE A 98 -25.66 -12.65 12.84
N GLY A 99 -25.01 -13.51 13.63
CA GLY A 99 -23.87 -14.32 13.21
C GLY A 99 -22.52 -13.60 13.20
N ASN A 100 -21.57 -14.17 12.46
CA ASN A 100 -20.15 -13.75 12.45
C ASN A 100 -19.72 -13.11 11.13
N ASN A 101 -20.67 -12.59 10.36
CA ASN A 101 -20.38 -11.85 9.15
C ASN A 101 -19.70 -10.53 9.51
N ILE A 102 -18.71 -10.15 8.70
CA ILE A 102 -18.12 -8.83 8.76
C ILE A 102 -19.21 -7.83 8.37
N ARG A 103 -19.31 -6.77 9.18
CA ARG A 103 -20.28 -5.68 9.01
C ARG A 103 -19.63 -4.37 8.61
N VAL A 104 -18.35 -4.17 8.97
CA VAL A 104 -17.63 -2.93 8.72
C VAL A 104 -16.26 -3.23 8.11
N VAL A 105 -15.94 -2.55 7.01
CA VAL A 105 -14.57 -2.45 6.50
C VAL A 105 -14.00 -1.09 6.89
N VAL A 106 -12.86 -1.10 7.57
CA VAL A 106 -12.15 0.10 8.01
C VAL A 106 -10.98 0.36 7.06
N GLY A 107 -11.00 1.51 6.41
CA GLY A 107 -9.91 2.05 5.61
C GLY A 107 -9.32 3.29 6.25
N VAL A 108 -8.02 3.50 6.03
CA VAL A 108 -7.41 4.82 6.20
C VAL A 108 -7.72 5.65 4.96
N PRO A 109 -7.83 6.98 5.07
CA PRO A 109 -7.99 7.80 3.90
C PRO A 109 -6.76 7.58 3.02
N VAL A 110 -6.99 7.37 1.73
CA VAL A 110 -5.90 7.48 0.76
C VAL A 110 -5.61 8.97 0.66
N ILE A 111 -4.86 9.51 1.63
CA ILE A 111 -4.09 10.72 1.40
C ILE A 111 -3.28 10.34 0.16
N GLU A 112 -3.56 11.00 -0.95
CA GLU A 112 -3.11 10.55 -2.25
C GLU A 112 -1.66 10.06 -2.15
N LEU A 113 -1.46 8.84 -2.63
CA LEU A 113 -0.18 8.17 -2.78
C LEU A 113 0.83 8.97 -3.64
N GLY A 114 0.62 10.26 -3.89
CA GLY A 114 1.58 11.20 -4.46
C GLY A 114 2.84 11.38 -3.61
N ARG A 115 2.82 11.13 -2.29
CA ARG A 115 4.02 11.31 -1.44
C ARG A 115 4.91 10.06 -1.31
N LYS A 116 4.33 8.85 -1.31
CA LYS A 116 5.11 7.59 -1.24
C LYS A 116 5.47 6.99 -2.60
N ARG A 117 4.62 7.16 -3.64
CA ARG A 117 4.99 6.71 -5.00
C ARG A 117 6.12 7.56 -5.59
N LYS A 118 6.14 8.87 -5.37
CA LYS A 118 7.28 9.72 -5.79
C LYS A 118 8.60 9.26 -5.19
N ALA A 119 8.66 8.98 -3.88
CA ALA A 119 9.91 8.56 -3.24
C ALA A 119 10.44 7.18 -3.71
N ILE A 120 9.55 6.24 -4.08
CA ILE A 120 9.95 4.92 -4.58
C ILE A 120 10.30 4.99 -6.08
N GLU A 121 9.56 5.77 -6.86
CA GLU A 121 9.84 5.99 -8.29
C GLU A 121 11.13 6.80 -8.50
N GLU A 122 11.37 7.84 -7.70
CA GLU A 122 12.63 8.62 -7.74
C GLU A 122 13.85 7.76 -7.35
N ARG A 123 13.71 6.84 -6.37
CA ARG A 123 14.78 5.90 -6.03
C ARG A 123 15.06 4.90 -7.15
N LYS A 124 14.03 4.39 -7.83
CA LYS A 124 14.21 3.50 -9.00
C LYS A 124 14.88 4.23 -10.16
N ASN A 125 14.45 5.45 -10.46
CA ASN A 125 15.02 6.25 -11.55
C ASN A 125 16.47 6.67 -11.27
N THR A 126 16.80 7.01 -10.02
CA THR A 126 18.19 7.30 -9.62
C THR A 126 19.08 6.06 -9.73
N THR A 127 18.58 4.90 -9.28
CA THR A 127 19.34 3.63 -9.37
C THR A 127 19.57 3.22 -10.83
N ALA A 128 18.55 3.35 -11.68
CA ALA A 128 18.67 3.10 -13.12
C ALA A 128 19.66 4.06 -13.80
N PHE A 129 19.61 5.35 -13.46
CA PHE A 129 20.53 6.37 -14.01
C PHE A 129 21.98 6.15 -13.61
N ILE A 130 22.25 5.77 -12.34
CA ILE A 130 23.60 5.42 -11.88
C ILE A 130 24.11 4.17 -12.60
N SER A 131 23.25 3.15 -12.74
CA SER A 131 23.61 1.88 -13.38
C SER A 131 23.96 2.07 -14.86
N PHE A 132 23.18 2.87 -15.59
CA PHE A 132 23.45 3.20 -17.00
C PHE A 132 24.78 3.97 -17.17
N ASN A 133 25.05 4.96 -16.32
CA ASN A 133 26.29 5.72 -16.37
C ASN A 133 27.54 4.88 -16.03
N LEU A 134 27.45 3.96 -15.06
CA LEU A 134 28.55 3.04 -14.76
C LEU A 134 28.83 2.10 -15.93
N LEU A 135 27.79 1.51 -16.54
CA LEU A 135 27.92 0.64 -17.71
C LEU A 135 28.55 1.39 -18.90
N SER A 136 28.10 2.62 -19.17
CA SER A 136 28.66 3.45 -20.24
C SER A 136 30.14 3.79 -20.02
N LYS A 137 30.54 4.11 -18.79
CA LYS A 137 31.95 4.35 -18.44
C LYS A 137 32.78 3.07 -18.59
N CYS A 138 32.29 1.93 -18.13
CA CYS A 138 32.97 0.64 -18.31
C CYS A 138 33.17 0.30 -19.79
N LEU A 139 32.14 0.50 -20.63
CA LEU A 139 32.24 0.25 -22.07
C LEU A 139 33.25 1.19 -22.73
N THR A 140 33.29 2.45 -22.31
CA THR A 140 34.25 3.43 -22.83
C THR A 140 35.69 3.03 -22.47
N ILE A 141 35.94 2.63 -21.22
CA ILE A 141 37.25 2.14 -20.77
C ILE A 141 37.64 0.88 -21.55
N TYR A 142 36.71 -0.06 -21.74
CA TYR A 142 36.95 -1.28 -22.51
C TYR A 142 37.32 -0.98 -23.96
N LEU A 143 36.58 -0.09 -24.64
CA LEU A 143 36.87 0.32 -26.01
C LEU A 143 38.21 1.07 -26.15
N ILE A 144 38.58 1.90 -25.18
CA ILE A 144 39.89 2.55 -25.14
C ILE A 144 41.00 1.50 -24.96
N SER A 145 40.79 0.54 -24.07
CA SER A 145 41.72 -0.56 -23.84
C SER A 145 41.90 -1.42 -25.10
N CYS A 146 40.81 -1.76 -25.80
CA CYS A 146 40.87 -2.50 -27.06
C CYS A 146 41.61 -1.72 -28.16
N LYS A 147 41.34 -0.42 -28.32
CA LYS A 147 42.05 0.42 -29.30
C LYS A 147 43.55 0.57 -29.00
N ASN A 148 43.91 0.64 -27.72
CA ASN A 148 45.32 0.68 -27.32
C ASN A 148 46.01 -0.67 -27.56
N PHE A 149 45.30 -1.79 -27.40
CA PHE A 149 45.82 -3.12 -27.70
C PHE A 149 46.02 -3.34 -29.21
N GLU A 150 45.08 -2.86 -30.04
CA GLU A 150 45.18 -2.92 -31.51
C GLU A 150 46.38 -2.10 -32.02
N LYS A 151 46.58 -0.89 -31.49
CA LYS A 151 47.78 -0.07 -31.77
C LYS A 151 49.09 -0.74 -31.31
N ALA A 152 49.07 -1.49 -30.21
CA ALA A 152 50.23 -2.23 -29.73
C ALA A 152 50.57 -3.43 -30.63
N MET A 153 49.55 -4.09 -31.22
CA MET A 153 49.77 -5.17 -32.19
C MET A 153 50.29 -4.65 -33.54
N ASP A 154 49.82 -3.50 -34.02
CA ASP A 154 50.33 -2.91 -35.28
C ASP A 154 51.79 -2.45 -35.15
N SER A 155 52.23 -2.05 -33.95
CA SER A 155 53.63 -1.70 -33.69
C SER A 155 54.58 -2.91 -33.66
N GLN A 156 54.08 -4.14 -33.66
CA GLN A 156 54.90 -5.37 -33.74
C GLN A 156 54.88 -6.03 -35.12
N ARG A 157 54.21 -5.44 -36.12
CA ARG A 157 54.27 -5.93 -37.50
C ARG A 157 55.58 -5.47 -38.14
N CYS A 158 56.57 -6.37 -38.11
CA CYS A 158 57.86 -6.23 -38.79
C CYS A 158 57.70 -5.75 -40.25
N PRO A 159 58.52 -4.79 -40.74
CA PRO A 159 58.51 -4.44 -42.14
C PRO A 159 58.97 -5.63 -42.97
N ALA A 160 58.12 -6.07 -43.89
CA ALA A 160 58.47 -7.02 -44.94
C ALA A 160 59.68 -6.47 -45.71
N ARG A 161 60.79 -7.21 -45.71
CA ARG A 161 61.93 -6.99 -46.60
C ARG A 161 61.46 -7.09 -48.06
N ASN A 162 61.23 -5.95 -48.69
CA ASN A 162 61.20 -5.87 -50.15
C ASN A 162 62.63 -6.01 -50.67
N ARG A 163 62.93 -7.21 -51.17
CA ARG A 163 64.11 -7.51 -51.97
C ARG A 163 63.74 -7.26 -53.43
N LEU A 164 64.36 -6.27 -54.07
CA LEU A 164 64.36 -6.13 -55.53
C LEU A 164 65.81 -5.89 -56.02
N VAL A 165 66.26 -6.86 -56.84
CA VAL A 165 67.15 -6.79 -58.02
C VAL A 165 68.58 -6.26 -57.86
N PHE A 166 69.57 -7.15 -58.04
CA PHE A 166 70.28 -7.37 -59.32
C PHE A 166 70.72 -8.83 -59.43
#